data_AF-A0A078HXI0-F1
#
_entry.id   AF-A0A078HXI0-F1
#
_cell.length_a   1.000
_cell.length_b   1.000
_cell.length_c   1.000
_cell.angle_alpha   90.00
_cell.angle_beta   90.00
_cell.angle_gamma   90.00
#
_symmetry.space_group_name_H-M   'P 1'
#
loop_
_entity.id
_entity.type
_entity.pdbx_description
1 polymer ?
#
loop_
_entity_poly.entity_id
_entity_poly.type
_entity_poly.pdbx_seq_one_letter_code
_entity_poly.pdbx_strand_id
1 'polypeptide(L)' 'MEQWLIEKHGYQPQYAVSELDERSFWRMFDVDLYEHCRRKYRAIGTFMSIYYKSKKGRKTEKEVREAEQAHLEAAYAEGD' A
#
# COMPACT_ATOMS: atom_id res chain seq x y z
N MET A 1 -6.72 1.95 -18.43
CA MET A 1 -7.11 3.28 -17.91
C MET A 1 -6.15 3.73 -16.83
N GLU A 2 -5.90 2.92 -15.80
CA GLU A 2 -4.96 3.24 -14.70
C GLU A 2 -3.54 3.56 -15.17
N GLN A 3 -3.01 2.80 -16.13
CA GLN A 3 -1.68 3.07 -16.70
C GLN A 3 -1.59 4.46 -17.35
N TRP A 4 -2.64 4.86 -18.06
CA TRP A 4 -2.73 6.19 -18.68
C TRP A 4 -2.79 7.30 -17.61
N LEU A 5 -3.46 7.08 -16.47
CA LEU A 5 -3.47 8.03 -15.37
C LEU A 5 -2.05 8.26 -14.84
N ILE A 6 -1.31 7.19 -14.59
CA ILE A 6 0.10 7.27 -14.13
C ILE A 6 0.95 8.08 -15.11
N GLU A 7 0.83 7.79 -16.42
CA GLU A 7 1.57 8.50 -17.48
C GLU A 7 1.20 9.99 -17.59
N LYS A 8 0.03 10.37 -17.10
CA LYS A 8 -0.45 11.75 -17.07
C LYS A 8 -0.37 12.39 -15.68
N HIS A 9 0.40 11.82 -14.77
CA HIS A 9 0.56 12.30 -13.39
C HIS A 9 -0.78 12.41 -12.63
N GLY A 10 -1.76 11.59 -13.02
CA GLY A 10 -3.02 11.42 -12.34
C GLY A 10 -2.95 10.26 -11.33
N TYR A 11 -3.98 10.19 -10.48
CA TYR A 11 -4.14 9.13 -9.49
C TYR A 11 -5.60 8.70 -9.42
N GLN A 12 -5.82 7.46 -8.97
CA GLN A 12 -7.17 6.99 -8.71
C GLN A 12 -7.65 7.37 -7.31
N PRO A 13 -8.97 7.61 -7.13
CA PRO A 13 -9.56 7.72 -5.80
C PRO A 13 -9.36 6.43 -5.00
N GLN A 14 -9.05 6.54 -3.72
CA GLN A 14 -8.68 5.39 -2.88
C GLN A 14 -9.85 4.43 -2.58
N TYR A 15 -11.09 4.87 -2.81
CA TYR A 15 -12.29 4.01 -2.76
C TYR A 15 -12.52 3.22 -4.05
N ALA A 16 -11.78 3.53 -5.12
CA ALA A 16 -11.86 2.78 -6.37
C ALA A 16 -11.11 1.46 -6.24
N VAL A 17 -11.61 0.45 -6.95
CA VAL A 17 -10.92 -0.82 -7.11
C VAL A 17 -9.81 -0.64 -8.14
N SER A 18 -8.59 -1.03 -7.79
CA SER A 18 -7.41 -1.00 -8.66
C SER A 18 -7.10 -2.39 -9.22
N GLU A 19 -6.83 -2.47 -10.52
CA GLU A 19 -6.38 -3.70 -11.19
C GLU A 19 -4.85 -3.79 -11.30
N LEU A 20 -4.14 -2.78 -10.80
CA LEU A 20 -2.69 -2.72 -10.84
C LEU A 20 -2.03 -3.71 -9.87
N ASP A 21 -0.83 -4.14 -10.23
CA ASP A 21 0.10 -4.71 -9.26
C ASP A 21 0.58 -3.64 -8.26
N GLU A 22 1.12 -4.07 -7.12
CA GLU A 22 1.51 -3.19 -6.03
C GLU A 22 2.54 -2.15 -6.45
N ARG A 23 3.52 -2.55 -7.25
CA ARG A 23 4.59 -1.67 -7.72
C ARG A 23 4.02 -0.59 -8.63
N SER A 24 3.13 -0.94 -9.55
CA SER A 24 2.48 0.01 -10.44
C SER A 24 1.52 0.93 -9.70
N PHE A 25 0.78 0.40 -8.71
CA PHE A 25 -0.12 1.19 -7.87
C PHE A 25 0.62 2.32 -7.14
N TRP A 26 1.77 2.01 -6.54
CA TRP A 26 2.58 3.00 -5.84
C TRP A 26 3.18 4.08 -6.73
N ARG A 27 3.16 3.94 -8.06
CA ARG A 27 3.57 5.02 -8.97
C ARG A 27 2.58 6.20 -9.00
N MET A 28 1.36 6.02 -8.49
CA MET A 28 0.36 7.09 -8.36
C MET A 28 0.55 7.94 -7.09
N PHE A 29 1.32 7.47 -6.11
CA PHE A 29 1.41 8.07 -4.78
C PHE A 29 2.86 8.15 -4.29
N ASP A 30 3.09 8.93 -3.24
CA ASP A 30 4.36 8.92 -2.52
C ASP A 30 4.31 7.83 -1.44
N VAL A 31 4.98 6.71 -1.69
CA VAL A 31 5.03 5.57 -0.77
C VAL A 31 5.83 5.87 0.49
N ASP A 32 6.87 6.70 0.39
CA ASP A 32 7.74 7.03 1.53
C ASP A 32 6.99 7.91 2.52
N LEU A 33 6.23 8.89 2.01
CA LEU A 33 5.36 9.72 2.84
C LEU A 33 4.25 8.89 3.50
N TYR A 34 3.67 7.94 2.76
CA TYR A 34 2.65 7.04 3.28
C TYR A 34 3.19 6.20 4.44
N GLU A 35 4.32 5.52 4.24
CA GLU A 35 4.93 4.66 5.26
C GLU A 35 5.49 5.47 6.45
N HIS A 36 6.01 6.67 6.21
CA HIS A 36 6.37 7.59 7.30
C HIS A 36 5.16 7.92 8.19
N CYS A 37 4.02 8.27 7.59
CA CYS A 37 2.79 8.53 8.34
C CYS A 37 2.34 7.29 9.13
N ARG A 38 2.38 6.11 8.51
CA ARG A 38 1.99 4.86 9.19
C ARG A 38 2.88 4.57 10.39
N ARG A 39 4.20 4.74 10.28
CA ARG A 39 5.14 4.59 11.40
C ARG A 39 4.85 5.60 12.51
N LYS A 40 4.73 6.89 12.16
CA LYS A 40 4.47 7.97 13.11
C LYS A 40 3.22 7.72 13.97
N TYR A 41 2.16 7.21 13.36
CA TYR A 41 0.89 6.93 14.05
C TYR A 41 0.73 5.47 14.50
N ARG A 42 1.78 4.64 14.42
CA ARG A 42 1.75 3.21 14.79
C ARG A 42 0.64 2.42 14.08
N ALA A 43 0.36 2.76 12.83
CA ALA A 43 -0.72 2.19 12.04
C ALA A 43 -0.31 0.95 11.22
N ILE A 44 0.99 0.62 11.15
CA ILE A 44 1.48 -0.60 10.51
C ILE A 44 0.91 -1.81 11.26
N GLY A 45 0.32 -2.77 10.55
CA GLY A 45 -0.33 -3.95 11.14
C GLY A 45 -1.67 -3.71 11.82
N THR A 46 -2.02 -2.45 12.18
CA THR A 46 -3.35 -2.12 12.75
C THR A 46 -4.42 -2.13 11.67
N PHE A 47 -4.09 -1.56 10.51
CA PHE A 47 -4.93 -1.59 9.33
C PHE A 47 -4.12 -2.04 8.13
N MET A 48 -4.78 -2.71 7.20
CA MET A 48 -4.21 -3.07 5.89
C MET A 48 -3.69 -1.84 5.15
N SER A 49 -2.61 -2.02 4.40
CA SER A 49 -2.13 -1.02 3.45
C SER A 49 -3.24 -0.60 2.48
N ILE A 50 -3.13 0.62 1.98
CA ILE A 50 -4.13 1.18 1.05
C ILE A 50 -4.19 0.38 -0.25
N TYR A 51 -3.05 -0.14 -0.72
CA TYR A 51 -3.01 -1.04 -1.87
C TYR A 51 -3.91 -2.26 -1.65
N TYR A 52 -3.77 -2.93 -0.49
CA TYR A 52 -4.57 -4.12 -0.20
C TYR A 52 -6.06 -3.82 0.02
N LYS A 53 -6.40 -2.59 0.39
CA LYS A 53 -7.81 -2.14 0.46
C LYS A 53 -8.41 -1.90 -0.92
N SER A 54 -7.62 -1.41 -1.87
CA SER A 54 -8.07 -1.07 -3.22
C SER A 54 -7.92 -2.22 -4.23
N LYS A 55 -7.09 -3.24 -3.95
CA LYS A 55 -6.79 -4.32 -4.90
C LYS A 55 -8.04 -5.10 -5.33
N LYS A 56 -8.20 -5.27 -6.64
CA LYS A 56 -9.21 -6.16 -7.25
C LYS A 56 -8.90 -7.62 -6.95
N GLY A 57 -9.93 -8.35 -6.49
CA GLY A 57 -9.77 -9.70 -6.00
C GLY A 57 -9.14 -9.66 -4.61
N ARG A 58 -9.92 -10.00 -3.57
CA ARG A 58 -9.41 -10.03 -2.20
C ARG A 58 -8.23 -10.99 -2.13
N LYS A 59 -7.04 -10.50 -1.76
CA LYS A 59 -6.06 -11.39 -1.12
C LYS A 59 -6.72 -11.98 0.13
N THR A 60 -6.41 -13.22 0.45
CA THR A 60 -6.89 -13.81 1.70
C THR A 60 -6.32 -13.01 2.88
N GLU A 61 -7.06 -12.92 3.98
CA GLU A 61 -6.60 -12.20 5.19
C GLU A 61 -5.22 -12.67 5.66
N LYS A 62 -4.86 -13.93 5.36
CA LYS A 62 -3.55 -14.52 5.62
C LYS A 62 -2.44 -13.86 4.80
N GLU A 63 -2.58 -13.77 3.49
CA GLU A 63 -1.56 -13.17 2.61
C GLU A 63 -1.36 -11.67 2.90
N VAL A 64 -2.44 -10.99 3.30
CA VAL A 64 -2.37 -9.60 3.75
C VAL A 64 -1.59 -9.52 5.05
N ARG A 65 -1.88 -10.38 6.02
CA ARG A 65 -1.18 -10.39 7.32
C ARG A 65 0.31 -10.70 7.15
N GLU A 66 0.66 -11.65 6.30
CA GLU A 66 2.06 -12.00 6.02
C GLU A 66 2.82 -10.83 5.37
N ALA A 67 2.20 -10.13 4.42
CA ALA A 67 2.79 -8.94 3.80
C ALA A 67 2.95 -7.79 4.81
N GLU A 68 1.95 -7.54 5.64
CA GLU A 68 2.02 -6.52 6.69
C GLU A 68 3.03 -6.87 7.79
N GLN A 69 3.17 -8.16 8.13
CA GLN A 69 4.16 -8.64 9.10
C GLN A 69 5.58 -8.44 8.56
N ALA A 70 5.84 -8.73 7.29
CA ALA A 70 7.13 -8.47 6.66
C ALA A 70 7.49 -6.97 6.68
N HIS A 71 6.51 -6.09 6.48
CA HIS A 71 6.69 -4.64 6.63
C HIS A 71 6.95 -4.23 8.08
N LEU A 72 6.26 -4.83 9.05
CA LEU A 72 6.48 -4.57 10.47
C LEU A 72 7.90 -4.97 10.90
N GLU A 73 8.35 -6.15 10.50
CA GLU A 73 9.70 -6.66 10.82
C GLU A 73 10.79 -5.78 10.20
N ALA A 74 10.61 -5.33 8.96
CA ALA A 74 11.52 -4.37 8.33
C ALA A 74 11.55 -3.02 9.07
N ALA A 75 10.39 -2.52 9.51
CA ALA A 75 10.31 -1.25 10.25
C ALA A 75 10.95 -1.31 11.64
N TYR A 76 10.90 -2.47 12.31
CA TYR A 76 11.60 -2.69 13.58
C TYR A 76 13.12 -2.84 13.41
N ALA A 77 13.58 -3.42 12.31
CA ALA A 77 15.01 -3.58 12.02
C ALA A 77 15.75 -2.25 11.74
N GLU A 78 15.05 -1.19 11.34
CA GLU A 78 15.63 0.16 11.15
C GLU A 78 15.59 1.03 12.42
N GLY A 79 15.04 0.52 13.52
CA GLY A 79 14.85 1.25 14.79
C GLY A 79 15.75 0.83 15.95
N ASP A 80 16.51 -0.25 15.81
CA ASP A 80 17.60 -0.70 16.71
C ASP A 80 18.97 -0.29 16.16
#